data_AF-X6LRM6-F1
#
_entry.id   AF-X6LRM6-F1
#
_cell.length_a   1.000
_cell.length_b   1.000
_cell.length_c   1.000
_cell.angle_alpha   90.00
_cell.angle_beta   90.00
_cell.angle_gamma   90.00
#
_symmetry.space_group_name_H-M   'P 1'
#
loop_
_entity.id
_entity.type
_entity.pdbx_description
1 polymer ?
#
loop_
_entity_poly.entity_id
_entity_poly.type
_entity_poly.pdbx_seq_one_letter_code
_entity_poly.pdbx_strand_id
1 'polypeptide(L)'
;KKKKKKKKKKKKLLLYLFYVREQLRQVSLTNLQNFDVLPRDIQAQLLLERDPHGNIQMSQIPIENLFIMICEKRLANKKSYKGKLRAQGHFFGYDGRSCYPTNFDAQYCYSLGLVAALLVNFRCNGYMTRVYDLEKDVLEWK
;
A
#
# COMPACT_ATOMS: atom_id res chain seq x y z
N LYS A 1 7.34 23.98 20.07
CA LYS A 1 6.63 24.05 18.76
C LYS A 1 6.05 22.69 18.29
N LYS A 2 6.77 21.55 18.35
CA LYS A 2 6.30 20.21 17.91
C LYS A 2 5.03 19.67 18.63
N LYS A 3 4.91 19.84 19.97
CA LYS A 3 3.73 19.40 20.75
C LYS A 3 2.42 20.11 20.34
N LYS A 4 2.47 21.43 20.04
CA LYS A 4 1.30 22.20 19.56
C LYS A 4 0.84 21.75 18.17
N LYS A 5 1.78 21.44 17.25
CA LYS A 5 1.46 20.88 15.91
C LYS A 5 0.79 19.49 16.01
N LYS A 6 1.29 18.59 16.86
CA LYS A 6 0.68 17.26 17.10
C LYS A 6 -0.75 17.37 17.66
N LYS A 7 -1.00 18.27 18.63
CA LYS A 7 -2.35 18.51 19.16
C LYS A 7 -3.32 19.02 18.09
N LYS A 8 -2.90 19.96 17.24
CA LYS A 8 -3.72 20.46 16.12
C LYS A 8 -4.07 19.35 15.12
N LYS A 9 -3.08 18.52 14.73
CA LYS A 9 -3.29 17.40 13.79
C LYS A 9 -4.29 16.38 14.35
N LYS A 10 -4.18 16.03 15.64
CA LYS A 10 -5.11 15.11 16.33
C LYS A 10 -6.54 15.67 16.39
N LYS A 11 -6.71 16.98 16.62
CA LYS A 11 -8.03 17.64 16.64
C LYS A 11 -8.69 17.66 15.25
N LYS A 12 -7.93 17.96 14.19
CA LYS A 12 -8.40 17.91 12.79
C LYS A 12 -8.87 16.50 12.42
N LEU A 13 -8.09 15.48 12.77
CA LEU A 13 -8.41 14.08 12.51
C LEU A 13 -9.71 13.64 13.21
N LEU A 14 -9.90 14.06 14.47
CA LEU A 14 -11.12 13.73 15.23
C LEU A 14 -12.37 14.35 14.58
N LEU A 15 -12.26 15.59 14.09
CA LEU A 15 -13.34 16.27 13.37
C LEU A 15 -13.66 15.55 12.07
N TYR A 16 -12.64 15.10 11.35
CA TYR A 16 -12.81 14.39 10.08
C TYR A 16 -13.44 13.01 10.26
N LEU A 17 -13.05 12.28 11.32
CA LEU A 17 -13.70 11.03 11.71
C LEU A 17 -15.18 11.23 12.02
N PHE A 18 -15.53 12.27 12.78
CA PHE A 18 -16.92 12.59 13.06
C PHE A 18 -17.70 12.90 11.78
N TYR A 19 -17.15 13.76 10.93
CA TYR A 19 -17.75 14.11 9.64
C TYR A 19 -18.04 12.86 8.79
N VAL A 20 -17.03 11.99 8.59
CA VAL A 20 -17.19 10.79 7.76
C VAL A 20 -18.22 9.83 8.35
N ARG A 21 -18.26 9.66 9.67
CA ARG A 21 -19.29 8.83 10.31
C ARG A 21 -20.69 9.35 10.07
N GLU A 22 -20.90 10.67 10.18
CA GLU A 22 -22.21 11.27 9.90
C GLU A 22 -22.59 11.13 8.41
N GLN A 23 -21.62 11.27 7.50
CA GLN A 23 -21.88 11.01 6.07
C GLN A 23 -22.23 9.54 5.80
N LEU A 24 -21.48 8.60 6.39
CA LEU A 24 -21.78 7.17 6.25
C LEU A 24 -23.14 6.82 6.85
N ARG A 25 -23.53 7.44 7.97
CA ARG A 25 -24.86 7.26 8.57
C ARG A 25 -25.98 7.67 7.60
N GLN A 26 -25.79 8.76 6.87
CA GLN A 26 -26.79 9.26 5.92
C GLN A 26 -26.87 8.39 4.65
N VAL A 27 -25.74 7.84 4.19
CA VAL A 27 -25.67 7.10 2.92
C VAL A 27 -25.96 5.61 3.10
N SER A 28 -25.34 4.95 4.08
CA SER A 28 -25.47 3.51 4.29
C SER A 28 -25.07 3.08 5.70
N LEU A 29 -26.05 2.59 6.45
CA LEU A 29 -25.84 2.00 7.78
C LEU A 29 -24.86 0.82 7.74
N THR A 30 -24.88 0.01 6.68
CA THR A 30 -23.94 -1.10 6.49
C THR A 30 -22.50 -0.61 6.38
N ASN A 31 -22.26 0.46 5.63
CA ASN A 31 -20.91 1.02 5.51
C ASN A 31 -20.43 1.65 6.82
N LEU A 32 -21.34 2.28 7.58
CA LEU A 32 -21.03 2.78 8.92
C LEU A 32 -20.66 1.64 9.86
N GLN A 33 -21.42 0.53 9.86
CA GLN A 33 -21.10 -0.66 10.65
C GLN A 33 -19.73 -1.24 10.27
N ASN A 34 -19.45 -1.36 8.97
CA ASN A 34 -18.17 -1.86 8.49
C ASN A 34 -17.01 -0.96 8.91
N PHE A 35 -17.20 0.37 8.85
CA PHE A 35 -16.21 1.33 9.31
C PHE A 35 -15.96 1.23 10.83
N ASP A 36 -17.03 1.02 11.61
CA ASP A 36 -16.98 0.91 13.06
C ASP A 36 -16.31 -0.37 13.58
N VAL A 37 -16.31 -1.43 12.77
CA VAL A 37 -15.58 -2.67 13.07
C VAL A 37 -14.06 -2.47 13.03
N LEU A 38 -13.56 -1.51 12.25
CA LEU A 38 -12.13 -1.25 12.13
C LEU A 38 -11.58 -0.58 13.40
N PRO A 39 -10.34 -0.88 13.81
CA PRO A 39 -9.64 -0.15 14.87
C PRO A 39 -9.53 1.36 14.54
N ARG A 40 -9.62 2.22 15.56
CA ARG A 40 -9.57 3.69 15.38
C ARG A 40 -8.35 4.17 14.62
N ASP A 41 -7.20 3.51 14.80
CA ASP A 41 -5.96 3.88 14.11
C ASP A 41 -6.05 3.61 12.60
N ILE A 42 -6.69 2.51 12.18
CA ILE A 42 -6.94 2.20 10.77
C ILE A 42 -8.00 3.12 10.18
N GLN A 43 -9.09 3.39 10.91
CA GLN A 43 -10.10 4.38 10.51
C GLN A 43 -9.44 5.73 10.23
N ALA A 44 -8.54 6.18 11.12
CA ALA A 44 -7.80 7.42 10.94
C ALA A 44 -6.86 7.42 9.72
N GLN A 45 -6.24 6.28 9.43
CA GLN A 45 -5.31 6.14 8.32
C GLN A 45 -6.01 6.11 6.96
N LEU A 46 -7.19 5.51 6.86
CA LEU A 46 -8.04 5.58 5.66
C LEU A 46 -8.45 7.01 5.31
N LEU A 47 -8.39 7.91 6.28
CA LEU A 47 -8.74 9.33 6.16
C LEU A 47 -7.53 10.25 6.01
N LEU A 48 -6.33 9.68 5.78
CA LEU A 48 -5.15 10.47 5.46
C LEU A 48 -5.29 11.19 4.12
N GLU A 49 -4.49 12.23 3.96
CA GLU A 49 -4.42 12.99 2.71
C GLU A 49 -3.96 12.07 1.57
N ARG A 50 -4.67 12.14 0.45
CA ARG A 50 -4.35 11.38 -0.77
C ARG A 50 -3.08 11.91 -1.41
N ASP A 51 -2.43 11.08 -2.23
CA ASP A 51 -1.30 11.52 -3.04
C ASP A 51 -1.77 12.50 -4.14
N PRO A 52 -0.84 13.16 -4.89
CA PRO A 52 -1.21 14.10 -5.95
C PRO A 52 -2.08 13.52 -7.07
N HIS A 53 -2.08 12.19 -7.24
CA HIS A 53 -2.89 11.48 -8.22
C HIS A 53 -4.26 11.04 -7.67
N GLY A 54 -4.54 11.30 -6.38
CA GLY A 54 -5.79 10.94 -5.73
C GLY A 54 -5.80 9.53 -5.11
N ASN A 55 -4.66 8.87 -4.98
CA ASN A 55 -4.59 7.54 -4.35
C ASN A 55 -4.53 7.64 -2.83
N ILE A 56 -5.09 6.63 -2.16
CA ILE A 56 -4.89 6.43 -0.72
C ILE A 56 -3.47 5.89 -0.51
N GLN A 57 -2.78 6.39 0.52
CA GLN A 57 -1.41 5.98 0.84
C GLN A 57 -1.40 4.61 1.53
N MET A 58 -1.74 3.54 0.79
CA MET A 58 -1.91 2.18 1.32
C MET A 58 -0.65 1.64 2.00
N SER A 59 0.55 2.00 1.52
CA SER A 59 1.82 1.60 2.14
C SER A 59 2.04 2.16 3.55
N GLN A 60 1.27 3.17 3.97
CA GLN A 60 1.33 3.71 5.34
C GLN A 60 0.34 3.04 6.29
N ILE A 61 -0.57 2.21 5.77
CA ILE A 61 -1.54 1.48 6.56
C ILE A 61 -0.91 0.14 6.96
N PRO A 62 -0.64 -0.11 8.25
CA PRO A 62 -0.03 -1.35 8.71
C PRO A 62 -1.11 -2.45 8.77
N ILE A 63 -1.46 -2.97 7.60
CA ILE A 63 -2.49 -4.00 7.41
C ILE A 63 -2.10 -5.30 8.15
N GLU A 64 -0.81 -5.62 8.23
CA GLU A 64 -0.29 -6.73 9.01
C GLU A 64 -0.69 -6.61 10.50
N ASN A 65 -0.61 -5.41 11.08
CA ASN A 65 -1.04 -5.19 12.45
C ASN A 65 -2.56 -5.26 12.60
N LEU A 66 -3.32 -4.85 11.57
CA LEU A 66 -4.77 -5.04 11.54
C LEU A 66 -5.13 -6.53 11.60
N PHE A 67 -4.49 -7.37 10.80
CA PHE A 67 -4.73 -8.81 10.83
C PHE A 67 -4.36 -9.43 12.17
N ILE A 68 -3.21 -9.05 12.76
CA ILE A 68 -2.81 -9.51 14.09
C ILE A 68 -3.89 -9.17 15.12
N MET A 69 -4.37 -7.92 15.16
CA MET A 69 -5.43 -7.49 16.08
C MET A 69 -6.75 -8.25 15.88
N ILE A 70 -7.16 -8.51 14.64
CA ILE A 70 -8.37 -9.28 14.34
C ILE A 70 -8.22 -10.72 14.84
N CYS A 71 -7.07 -11.34 14.59
CA CYS A 71 -6.76 -12.69 15.06
C CYS A 71 -6.73 -12.77 16.59
N GLU A 72 -6.08 -11.82 17.26
CA GLU A 72 -6.05 -11.72 18.73
C GLU A 72 -7.47 -11.64 19.31
N LYS A 73 -8.31 -10.75 18.76
CA LYS A 73 -9.70 -10.59 19.21
C LYS A 73 -10.51 -11.87 19.00
N ARG A 74 -10.32 -12.55 17.86
CA ARG A 74 -11.03 -13.80 17.54
C ARG A 74 -10.59 -14.96 18.44
N LEU A 75 -9.29 -15.06 18.73
CA LEU A 75 -8.75 -16.09 19.62
C LEU A 75 -9.15 -15.85 21.08
N ALA A 76 -9.18 -14.59 21.53
CA ALA A 76 -9.67 -14.24 22.87
C ALA A 76 -11.13 -14.64 23.09
N ASN A 77 -11.97 -14.55 22.05
CA ASN A 77 -13.38 -14.94 22.12
C ASN A 77 -13.60 -16.47 22.02
N LYS A 78 -12.55 -17.25 21.72
CA LYS A 78 -12.66 -18.70 21.50
C LYS A 78 -12.29 -19.44 22.79
N LYS A 79 -13.29 -19.88 23.56
CA LYS A 79 -13.11 -20.64 24.81
C LYS A 79 -12.23 -21.91 24.68
N SER A 80 -12.19 -22.51 23.49
CA SER A 80 -11.35 -23.70 23.23
C SER A 80 -9.87 -23.38 22.99
N TYR A 81 -9.50 -22.11 22.79
CA TYR A 81 -8.12 -21.72 22.59
C TYR A 81 -7.44 -21.41 23.93
N LYS A 82 -6.43 -22.22 24.28
CA LYS A 82 -5.63 -22.08 25.52
C LYS A 82 -4.21 -21.52 25.27
N GLY A 83 -3.87 -21.24 24.02
CA GLY A 83 -2.55 -20.77 23.62
C GLY A 83 -2.36 -19.26 23.85
N LYS A 84 -1.12 -18.80 23.65
CA LYS A 84 -0.78 -17.38 23.59
C LYS A 84 -0.31 -17.04 22.18
N LEU A 85 -1.04 -16.19 21.47
CA LEU A 85 -0.61 -15.67 20.18
C LEU A 85 0.59 -14.73 20.39
N ARG A 86 1.68 -14.98 19.66
CA ARG A 86 2.85 -14.09 19.56
C ARG A 86 3.12 -13.86 18.08
N ALA A 87 2.53 -12.81 17.53
CA ALA A 87 2.70 -12.45 16.13
C ALA A 87 3.55 -11.18 16.01
N GLN A 88 4.36 -11.12 14.97
CA GLN A 88 5.17 -9.95 14.64
C GLN A 88 4.85 -9.53 13.21
N GLY A 89 4.44 -8.29 13.05
CA GLY A 89 4.27 -7.67 11.73
C GLY A 89 5.62 -7.27 11.15
N HIS A 90 5.81 -7.54 9.87
CA HIS A 90 6.96 -7.07 9.10
C HIS A 90 6.46 -6.35 7.85
N PHE A 91 7.09 -5.23 7.52
CA PHE A 91 6.79 -4.47 6.31
C PHE A 91 8.09 -4.32 5.52
N PHE A 92 8.23 -5.14 4.47
CA PHE A 92 9.36 -5.08 3.55
C PHE A 92 8.90 -4.42 2.25
N GLY A 93 9.41 -3.24 1.96
CA GLY A 93 9.00 -2.50 0.77
C GLY A 93 10.07 -1.56 0.27
N TYR A 94 10.42 -0.55 1.08
CA TYR A 94 11.43 0.43 0.70
C TYR A 94 12.80 -0.18 0.48
N ASP A 95 13.15 -1.19 1.28
CA ASP A 95 14.45 -1.86 1.22
C ASP A 95 14.71 -2.46 -0.16
N GLY A 96 13.69 -2.96 -0.85
CA GLY A 96 13.84 -3.60 -2.16
C GLY A 96 13.89 -2.65 -3.38
N ARG A 97 13.55 -1.36 -3.22
CA ARG A 97 13.36 -0.44 -4.37
C ARG A 97 14.66 0.13 -4.94
N SER A 98 15.74 0.05 -4.18
CA SER A 98 17.05 0.60 -4.57
C SER A 98 18.18 -0.39 -4.27
N CYS A 99 17.85 -1.68 -4.31
CA CYS A 99 18.84 -2.75 -4.27
C CYS A 99 19.59 -2.84 -5.60
N TYR A 100 20.72 -3.56 -5.58
CA TYR A 100 21.36 -3.99 -6.81
C TYR A 100 20.38 -4.82 -7.66
N PRO A 101 20.31 -4.58 -8.98
CA PRO A 101 19.46 -5.37 -9.86
C PRO A 101 19.96 -6.81 -9.92
N THR A 102 19.05 -7.74 -10.16
CA THR A 102 19.41 -9.10 -10.53
C THR A 102 20.05 -9.12 -11.92
N ASN A 103 20.73 -10.20 -12.31
CA ASN A 103 21.24 -10.34 -13.68
C ASN A 103 20.10 -10.18 -14.72
N PHE A 104 18.93 -10.74 -14.42
CA PHE A 104 17.73 -10.59 -15.22
C PHE A 104 17.33 -9.12 -15.37
N ASP A 105 17.15 -8.39 -14.27
CA ASP A 105 16.74 -6.97 -14.33
C ASP A 105 17.79 -6.10 -15.02
N ALA A 106 19.08 -6.38 -14.81
CA ALA A 106 20.17 -5.66 -15.46
C ALA A 106 20.12 -5.84 -16.99
N GLN A 107 19.98 -7.08 -17.46
CA GLN A 107 19.88 -7.41 -18.88
C GLN A 107 18.59 -6.84 -19.49
N TYR A 108 17.46 -7.00 -18.81
CA TYR A 108 16.16 -6.52 -19.26
C TYR A 108 16.11 -4.99 -19.39
N CYS A 109 16.53 -4.25 -18.36
CA CYS A 109 16.58 -2.80 -18.41
C CYS A 109 17.56 -2.27 -19.46
N TYR A 110 18.70 -2.95 -19.66
CA TYR A 110 19.65 -2.59 -20.70
C TYR A 110 19.05 -2.77 -22.10
N SER A 111 18.41 -3.92 -22.36
CA SER A 111 17.71 -4.20 -23.62
C SER A 111 16.58 -3.22 -23.90
N LEU A 112 15.76 -2.87 -22.89
CA LEU A 112 14.73 -1.84 -23.04
C LEU A 112 15.32 -0.49 -23.46
N GLY A 113 16.45 -0.08 -22.86
CA GLY A 113 17.15 1.15 -23.22
C GLY A 113 17.65 1.15 -24.66
N LEU A 114 18.19 0.01 -25.13
CA LEU A 114 18.60 -0.16 -26.53
C LEU A 114 17.42 -0.06 -27.50
N VAL A 115 16.31 -0.74 -27.21
CA VAL A 115 15.09 -0.65 -28.03
C VAL A 115 14.53 0.78 -28.04
N ALA A 116 14.60 1.50 -26.92
CA ALA A 116 14.19 2.91 -26.84
C ALA A 116 15.00 3.77 -27.80
N ALA A 117 16.33 3.61 -27.81
CA ALA A 117 17.22 4.34 -28.69
C ALA A 117 16.92 4.06 -30.17
N LEU A 118 16.63 2.80 -30.52
CA LEU A 118 16.21 2.42 -31.87
C LEU A 118 14.88 3.08 -32.27
N LEU A 119 13.85 3.02 -31.40
CA LEU A 119 12.55 3.66 -31.67
C LEU A 119 12.71 5.17 -31.93
N VAL A 120 13.53 5.85 -31.13
CA VAL A 120 13.86 7.28 -31.33
C VAL A 120 14.56 7.49 -32.67
N ASN A 121 15.55 6.66 -33.01
CA ASN A 121 16.27 6.75 -34.29
C ASN A 121 15.34 6.57 -35.50
N PHE A 122 14.35 5.69 -35.40
CA PHE A 122 13.31 5.49 -36.42
C PHE A 122 12.14 6.49 -36.33
N ARG A 123 12.22 7.50 -35.45
CA ARG A 123 11.21 8.55 -35.26
C ARG A 123 9.83 8.03 -34.85
N CYS A 124 9.78 6.90 -34.15
CA CYS A 124 8.56 6.37 -33.56
C CYS A 124 8.23 7.14 -32.26
N ASN A 125 7.04 7.73 -32.16
CA ASN A 125 6.59 8.49 -30.98
C ASN A 125 5.31 7.87 -30.37
N GLY A 126 5.15 7.97 -29.05
CA GLY A 126 4.01 7.41 -28.32
C GLY A 126 4.10 5.90 -28.10
N TYR A 127 5.23 5.28 -28.41
CA TYR A 127 5.48 3.85 -28.21
C TYR A 127 6.13 3.57 -26.86
N MET A 128 5.77 2.45 -26.26
CA MET A 128 6.45 1.87 -25.11
C MET A 128 7.39 0.77 -25.60
N THR A 129 8.64 0.80 -25.14
CA THR A 129 9.60 -0.27 -25.40
C THR A 129 9.14 -1.57 -24.78
N ARG A 130 9.31 -2.66 -25.50
CA ARG A 130 8.95 -3.99 -25.02
C ARG A 130 9.97 -5.00 -25.52
N VAL A 131 10.29 -5.94 -24.63
CA VAL A 131 11.04 -7.16 -24.94
C VAL A 131 10.14 -8.35 -24.60
N TYR A 132 10.15 -9.39 -25.43
CA TYR A 132 9.32 -10.59 -25.32
C TYR A 132 10.18 -11.82 -24.99
N ASP A 133 9.49 -12.94 -24.70
CA ASP A 133 10.10 -14.24 -24.41
C ASP A 133 11.11 -14.20 -23.24
N LEU A 134 10.81 -13.39 -22.20
CA LEU A 134 11.70 -13.11 -21.05
C LEU A 134 12.00 -14.35 -20.18
N GLU A 135 11.22 -15.42 -20.34
CA GLU A 135 11.46 -16.71 -19.70
C GLU A 135 12.59 -17.52 -20.35
N LYS A 136 13.01 -17.16 -21.57
CA LYS A 136 14.09 -17.83 -22.29
C LYS A 136 15.45 -17.23 -21.96
N ASP A 137 16.50 -17.86 -22.49
CA ASP A 137 17.83 -17.28 -22.47
C ASP A 137 17.86 -15.91 -23.15
N VAL A 138 18.71 -15.03 -22.62
CA VAL A 138 18.76 -13.60 -22.97
C VAL A 138 19.03 -13.37 -24.46
N LEU A 139 19.74 -14.29 -25.09
CA LEU A 139 20.03 -14.25 -26.54
C LEU A 139 18.82 -14.59 -27.42
N GLU A 140 17.77 -15.19 -26.85
CA GLU A 140 16.54 -15.56 -27.55
C GLU A 140 15.39 -14.56 -27.35
N TRP A 141 15.62 -13.52 -26.55
CA TRP A 141 14.66 -12.45 -26.34
C TRP A 141 14.38 -11.69 -27.65
N LYS A 142 13.15 -11.19 -27.78
CA LYS A 142 12.68 -10.48 -28.99
C LYS A 142 12.26 -9.05 -28.70
#